data_AF-A0A839NXB0-F1
#
_entry.id   AF-A0A839NXB0-F1
#
_cell.length_a   1.000
_cell.length_b   1.000
_cell.length_c   1.000
_cell.angle_alpha   90.00
_cell.angle_beta   90.00
_cell.angle_gamma   90.00
#
_symmetry.space_group_name_H-M   'P 1'
#
loop_
_entity.id
_entity.type
_entity.pdbx_description
1 polymer ?
#
loop_
_entity_poly.entity_id
_entity_poly.type
_entity_poly.pdbx_seq_one_letter_code
_entity_poly.pdbx_strand_id
1 'polypeptide(L)'
;MAILFTILRDGNQFFASADGGPRFYVGRRVPYEGNIGLYNIFAGTKIERLNYSAADYTNAFGFWARFVEPTAACEGRNFLTLNTYDSAFFTFGFGQFAAHVPEGDFVIYFRTILGLPEAADYFPNLTLSGGHICNADSRSAPVPLEDKDSTARLMKYLNPDLSEVQDAEVINAAKLIHLTSKVPAARDAQVRIMTDAYREFMRRGDARVGLDGRTAAECCVVADLLHHGRGGRMLWPLVDAALKSRNPFESLIDIGAPRWKSRKDKLKAEIRARPDFATLRWNRAGGSFV
;
A
#
# COMPACT_ATOMS: atom_id res chain seq x y z
N MET A 1 -4.86 -2.25 -27.48
CA MET A 1 -3.59 -1.98 -28.19
C MET A 1 -2.61 -1.48 -27.13
N ALA A 2 -1.37 -1.99 -27.10
CA ALA A 2 -0.41 -1.60 -26.08
C ALA A 2 -0.17 -0.07 -26.08
N ILE A 3 -0.27 0.55 -24.90
CA ILE A 3 -0.04 1.97 -24.68
C ILE A 3 1.47 2.23 -24.69
N LEU A 4 1.88 3.22 -25.47
CA LEU A 4 3.25 3.72 -25.48
C LEU A 4 3.43 4.77 -24.38
N PHE A 5 4.39 4.54 -23.49
CA PHE A 5 4.78 5.50 -22.46
C PHE A 5 6.10 6.17 -22.83
N THR A 6 6.08 7.50 -22.95
CA THR A 6 7.28 8.32 -23.22
C THR A 6 7.76 8.98 -21.94
N ILE A 7 9.02 8.80 -21.57
CA ILE A 7 9.64 9.48 -20.42
C ILE A 7 10.08 10.88 -20.80
N LEU A 8 9.80 11.83 -19.92
CA LEU A 8 10.25 13.22 -20.00
C LEU A 8 11.03 13.55 -18.72
N ARG A 9 12.28 14.01 -18.83
CA ARG A 9 13.15 14.33 -17.69
C ARG A 9 13.35 15.83 -17.58
N ASP A 10 13.21 16.36 -16.38
CA ASP A 10 13.46 17.77 -16.03
C ASP A 10 14.30 17.83 -14.75
N GLY A 11 15.63 17.82 -14.93
CA GLY A 11 16.57 17.66 -13.82
C GLY A 11 16.32 16.37 -13.04
N ASN A 12 16.00 16.50 -11.75
CA ASN A 12 15.67 15.37 -10.88
C ASN A 12 14.20 14.93 -10.94
N GLN A 13 13.38 15.53 -11.81
CA GLN A 13 11.95 15.24 -11.94
C GLN A 13 11.66 14.38 -13.17
N PHE A 14 10.77 13.41 -13.00
CA PHE A 14 10.35 12.48 -14.04
C PHE A 14 8.87 12.67 -14.31
N PHE A 15 8.55 12.79 -15.59
CA PHE A 15 7.22 12.87 -16.12
C PHE A 15 7.05 11.78 -17.18
N ALA A 16 5.79 11.46 -17.49
CA ALA A 16 5.46 10.56 -18.57
C ALA A 16 4.27 11.08 -19.39
N SER A 17 4.11 10.54 -20.59
CA SER A 17 2.93 10.72 -21.45
C SER A 17 2.53 9.35 -22.00
N ALA A 18 1.23 9.06 -22.01
CA ALA A 18 0.65 7.85 -22.57
C ALA A 18 0.08 8.16 -23.97
N ASP A 19 0.55 7.47 -25.01
CA ASP A 19 0.14 7.62 -26.42
C ASP A 19 0.15 9.08 -26.92
N GLY A 20 1.16 9.86 -26.51
CA GLY A 20 1.27 11.27 -26.87
C GLY A 20 0.24 12.18 -26.18
N GLY A 21 -0.52 11.65 -25.22
CA GLY A 21 -1.45 12.41 -24.40
C GLY A 21 -0.77 13.39 -23.44
N PRO A 22 -1.55 14.06 -22.57
CA PRO A 22 -1.03 15.04 -21.64
C PRO A 22 0.09 14.48 -20.74
N ARG A 23 1.12 15.29 -20.49
CA ARG A 23 2.17 14.93 -19.54
C ARG A 23 1.59 14.81 -18.13
N PHE A 24 2.06 13.82 -17.37
CA PHE A 24 1.76 13.67 -15.95
C PHE A 24 3.04 13.40 -15.15
N TYR A 25 3.01 13.75 -13.86
CA TYR A 25 4.15 13.61 -12.97
C TYR A 25 4.27 12.16 -12.47
N VAL A 26 5.47 11.60 -12.52
CA VAL A 26 5.76 10.24 -12.02
C VAL A 26 6.38 10.32 -10.63
N GLY A 27 7.47 11.09 -10.50
CA GLY A 27 8.20 11.23 -9.25
C GLY A 27 9.47 12.06 -9.41
N ARG A 28 10.20 12.24 -8.31
CA ARG A 28 11.53 12.83 -8.32
C ARG A 28 12.55 11.82 -7.83
N ARG A 29 13.77 11.91 -8.35
CA ARG A 29 14.94 11.23 -7.84
C ARG A 29 15.22 11.68 -6.40
N VAL A 30 15.38 10.74 -5.49
CA VAL A 30 15.77 10.97 -4.10
C VAL A 30 16.83 9.96 -3.66
N PRO A 31 17.84 10.38 -2.86
CA PRO A 31 18.69 9.47 -2.13
C PRO A 31 18.03 9.04 -0.81
N TYR A 32 18.23 7.79 -0.40
CA TYR A 32 17.78 7.26 0.89
C TYR A 32 18.68 6.10 1.34
N GLU A 33 19.31 6.23 2.52
CA GLU A 33 20.15 5.17 3.12
C GLU A 33 21.17 4.50 2.18
N GLY A 34 21.77 5.28 1.26
CA GLY A 34 22.75 4.79 0.29
C GLY A 34 22.16 4.33 -1.06
N ASN A 35 20.83 4.25 -1.16
CA ASN A 35 20.10 3.95 -2.38
C ASN A 35 19.60 5.22 -3.07
N ILE A 36 19.17 5.08 -4.31
CA ILE A 36 18.56 6.09 -5.16
C ILE A 36 17.30 5.49 -5.79
N GLY A 37 16.22 6.27 -5.82
CA GLY A 37 14.98 5.90 -6.49
C GLY A 37 14.04 7.08 -6.67
N LEU A 38 12.80 6.80 -7.05
CA LEU A 38 11.70 7.73 -7.19
C LEU A 38 10.90 7.89 -5.89
N TYR A 39 10.43 9.12 -5.68
CA TYR A 39 9.44 9.46 -4.66
C TYR A 39 8.52 10.57 -5.17
N ASN A 40 7.22 10.50 -4.86
CA ASN A 40 6.25 11.43 -5.44
C ASN A 40 5.32 12.16 -4.45
N ILE A 41 5.44 11.94 -3.13
CA ILE A 41 4.62 12.65 -2.12
C ILE A 41 5.46 13.59 -1.25
N PHE A 42 5.54 14.85 -1.63
CA PHE A 42 6.24 15.88 -0.85
C PHE A 42 5.50 17.21 -0.99
N ALA A 43 5.85 18.19 -0.15
CA ALA A 43 5.27 19.52 -0.24
C ALA A 43 5.51 20.13 -1.64
N GLY A 44 4.44 20.51 -2.33
CA GLY A 44 4.52 21.01 -3.71
C GLY A 44 4.63 19.93 -4.79
N THR A 45 4.29 18.67 -4.48
CA THR A 45 4.18 17.61 -5.49
C THR A 45 3.20 17.98 -6.61
N LYS A 46 3.49 17.52 -7.82
CA LYS A 46 2.70 17.73 -9.05
C LYS A 46 1.81 16.55 -9.39
N ILE A 47 1.73 15.55 -8.50
CA ILE A 47 0.86 14.39 -8.72
C ILE A 47 -0.61 14.81 -8.64
N GLU A 48 -1.45 14.15 -9.42
CA GLU A 48 -2.90 14.32 -9.35
C GLU A 48 -3.38 14.06 -7.91
N ARG A 49 -4.26 14.91 -7.39
CA ARG A 49 -4.82 14.77 -6.05
C ARG A 49 -5.95 13.74 -6.07
N LEU A 50 -5.58 12.47 -6.13
CA LEU A 50 -6.50 11.34 -6.10
C LEU A 50 -6.43 10.67 -4.73
N ASN A 51 -7.02 11.35 -3.75
CA ASN A 51 -6.96 10.90 -2.35
C ASN A 51 -8.07 9.90 -2.05
N TYR A 52 -7.71 8.86 -1.29
CA TYR A 52 -8.66 8.00 -0.60
C TYR A 52 -9.49 8.82 0.39
N SER A 53 -10.80 8.63 0.33
CA SER A 53 -11.75 9.03 1.37
C SER A 53 -12.67 7.86 1.67
N ALA A 54 -12.82 7.51 2.95
CA ALA A 54 -13.67 6.39 3.34
C ALA A 54 -15.13 6.57 2.92
N ALA A 55 -15.61 7.82 2.84
CA ALA A 55 -16.98 8.14 2.45
C ALA A 55 -17.33 7.58 1.06
N ASP A 56 -16.39 7.65 0.12
CA ASP A 56 -16.58 7.19 -1.26
C ASP A 56 -16.74 5.67 -1.36
N TYR A 57 -16.26 4.93 -0.36
CA TYR A 57 -16.15 3.46 -0.36
C TYR A 57 -17.01 2.79 0.71
N THR A 58 -17.69 3.57 1.55
CA THR A 58 -18.51 3.02 2.66
C THR A 58 -19.67 2.16 2.15
N ASN A 59 -20.23 2.46 0.97
CA ASN A 59 -21.30 1.63 0.39
C ASN A 59 -20.81 0.21 0.05
N ALA A 60 -19.56 0.08 -0.40
CA ALA A 60 -19.00 -1.21 -0.82
C ALA A 60 -18.35 -1.98 0.34
N PHE A 61 -17.69 -1.29 1.26
CA PHE A 61 -16.87 -1.93 2.31
C PHE A 61 -17.34 -1.66 3.74
N GLY A 62 -18.41 -0.88 3.92
CA GLY A 62 -18.98 -0.56 5.22
C GLY A 62 -17.99 0.15 6.14
N PHE A 63 -18.01 -0.22 7.42
CA PHE A 63 -17.10 0.36 8.41
C PHE A 63 -15.62 0.11 8.08
N TRP A 64 -15.28 -0.94 7.34
CA TRP A 64 -13.88 -1.23 7.01
C TRP A 64 -13.22 -0.15 6.16
N ALA A 65 -13.98 0.54 5.29
CA ALA A 65 -13.47 1.72 4.60
C ALA A 65 -13.04 2.82 5.59
N ARG A 66 -13.85 3.06 6.63
CA ARG A 66 -13.51 4.03 7.68
C ARG A 66 -12.36 3.53 8.55
N PHE A 67 -12.31 2.23 8.84
CA PHE A 67 -11.32 1.61 9.72
C PHE A 67 -9.88 1.72 9.19
N VAL A 68 -9.67 1.63 7.88
CA VAL A 68 -8.33 1.76 7.26
C VAL A 68 -7.87 3.21 7.08
N GLU A 69 -8.80 4.17 7.13
CA GLU A 69 -8.53 5.57 6.78
C GLU A 69 -7.50 6.28 7.68
N PRO A 70 -7.43 6.04 9.01
CA PRO A 70 -6.38 6.62 9.85
C PRO A 70 -4.97 6.22 9.40
N THR A 71 -4.78 4.96 9.00
CA THR A 71 -3.48 4.51 8.48
C THR A 71 -3.23 5.07 7.08
N ALA A 72 -4.22 5.06 6.18
CA ALA A 72 -4.11 5.72 4.88
C ALA A 72 -3.69 7.20 5.01
N ALA A 73 -4.22 7.90 6.01
CA ALA A 73 -3.85 9.28 6.30
C ALA A 73 -2.39 9.45 6.75
N CYS A 74 -1.83 8.46 7.45
CA CYS A 74 -0.41 8.41 7.78
C CYS A 74 0.47 8.17 6.54
N GLU A 75 -0.01 7.39 5.57
CA GLU A 75 0.67 7.11 4.29
C GLU A 75 0.56 8.24 3.26
N GLY A 76 -0.16 9.32 3.59
CA GLY A 76 -0.39 10.44 2.66
C GLY A 76 -1.59 10.24 1.73
N ARG A 77 -2.37 9.16 1.90
CA ARG A 77 -3.72 8.86 1.37
C ARG A 77 -3.93 8.88 -0.15
N ASN A 78 -2.92 9.17 -0.96
CA ASN A 78 -3.09 9.27 -2.41
C ASN A 78 -2.99 7.89 -3.06
N PHE A 79 -3.93 7.53 -3.93
CA PHE A 79 -3.92 6.26 -4.68
C PHE A 79 -2.70 6.10 -5.61
N LEU A 80 -2.00 7.19 -5.90
CA LEU A 80 -0.87 7.27 -6.82
C LEU A 80 0.48 7.39 -6.10
N THR A 81 0.50 7.32 -4.76
CA THR A 81 1.74 7.40 -3.98
C THR A 81 2.72 6.30 -4.41
N LEU A 82 3.98 6.67 -4.60
CA LEU A 82 5.08 5.81 -5.02
C LEU A 82 6.34 6.10 -4.22
N ASN A 83 7.03 5.04 -3.80
CA ASN A 83 8.44 5.05 -3.44
C ASN A 83 9.16 3.81 -4.00
N THR A 84 10.39 3.99 -4.45
CA THR A 84 11.21 2.90 -5.03
C THR A 84 12.65 2.88 -4.51
N TYR A 85 12.97 3.75 -3.56
CA TYR A 85 14.34 3.98 -3.09
C TYR A 85 14.78 3.09 -1.91
N ASP A 86 13.89 2.31 -1.30
CA ASP A 86 14.19 1.51 -0.11
C ASP A 86 14.31 0.01 -0.43
N SER A 87 14.47 -0.82 0.60
CA SER A 87 14.59 -2.27 0.43
C SER A 87 13.34 -2.94 -0.14
N ALA A 88 12.20 -2.24 -0.21
CA ALA A 88 11.02 -2.75 -0.89
C ALA A 88 11.16 -2.72 -2.41
N PHE A 89 12.13 -1.97 -2.95
CA PHE A 89 12.36 -1.66 -4.38
C PHE A 89 11.22 -0.92 -5.07
N PHE A 90 9.98 -1.19 -4.68
CA PHE A 90 8.78 -0.61 -5.25
C PHE A 90 7.64 -0.72 -4.25
N THR A 91 7.03 0.42 -3.95
CA THR A 91 5.87 0.52 -3.06
C THR A 91 4.86 1.47 -3.69
N PHE A 92 3.59 1.09 -3.74
CA PHE A 92 2.58 1.82 -4.49
C PHE A 92 1.23 1.85 -3.79
N GLY A 93 0.49 2.94 -4.02
CA GLY A 93 -0.90 3.07 -3.60
C GLY A 93 -1.10 3.77 -2.25
N PHE A 94 -2.37 4.04 -1.93
CA PHE A 94 -2.72 4.83 -0.75
C PHE A 94 -2.39 4.13 0.59
N GLY A 95 -2.24 2.81 0.56
CA GLY A 95 -1.79 1.98 1.68
C GLY A 95 -0.32 1.54 1.58
N GLN A 96 0.46 2.12 0.65
CA GLN A 96 1.90 1.81 0.50
C GLN A 96 2.18 0.30 0.41
N PHE A 97 1.59 -0.36 -0.57
CA PHE A 97 1.77 -1.79 -0.79
C PHE A 97 3.17 -2.08 -1.32
N ALA A 98 3.95 -2.89 -0.61
CA ALA A 98 5.35 -3.14 -0.89
C ALA A 98 5.59 -4.41 -1.72
N ALA A 99 6.39 -4.33 -2.78
CA ALA A 99 6.64 -5.44 -3.71
C ALA A 99 7.51 -6.57 -3.13
N HIS A 100 8.25 -6.32 -2.04
CA HIS A 100 9.19 -7.31 -1.48
C HIS A 100 8.56 -8.40 -0.62
N VAL A 101 7.25 -8.36 -0.39
CA VAL A 101 6.53 -9.32 0.47
C VAL A 101 5.86 -10.38 -0.41
N PRO A 102 6.33 -11.65 -0.40
CA PRO A 102 5.64 -12.76 -1.05
C PRO A 102 4.20 -12.89 -0.55
N GLU A 103 3.27 -13.10 -1.49
CA GLU A 103 1.82 -13.12 -1.22
C GLU A 103 1.30 -11.87 -0.48
N GLY A 104 2.06 -10.77 -0.48
CA GLY A 104 1.70 -9.52 0.18
C GLY A 104 0.73 -8.67 -0.64
N ASP A 105 0.30 -7.57 -0.03
CA ASP A 105 -0.72 -6.68 -0.59
C ASP A 105 -0.39 -6.20 -2.02
N PHE A 106 0.89 -5.90 -2.30
CA PHE A 106 1.30 -5.47 -3.64
C PHE A 106 1.16 -6.59 -4.67
N VAL A 107 1.57 -7.81 -4.33
CA VAL A 107 1.48 -8.96 -5.23
C VAL A 107 0.02 -9.28 -5.54
N ILE A 108 -0.83 -9.31 -4.51
CA ILE A 108 -2.28 -9.51 -4.67
C ILE A 108 -2.89 -8.38 -5.50
N TYR A 109 -2.48 -7.14 -5.27
CA TYR A 109 -2.93 -5.98 -6.05
C TYR A 109 -2.52 -6.11 -7.52
N PHE A 110 -1.25 -6.44 -7.77
CA PHE A 110 -0.76 -6.50 -9.13
C PHE A 110 -1.40 -7.67 -9.90
N ARG A 111 -1.58 -8.83 -9.25
CA ARG A 111 -2.38 -9.93 -9.81
C ARG A 111 -3.81 -9.48 -10.13
N THR A 112 -4.45 -8.73 -9.22
CA THR A 112 -5.82 -8.23 -9.43
C THR A 112 -5.92 -7.31 -10.65
N ILE A 113 -5.00 -6.33 -10.79
CA ILE A 113 -5.07 -5.41 -11.93
C ILE A 113 -4.66 -6.06 -13.25
N LEU A 114 -3.83 -7.12 -13.22
CA LEU A 114 -3.52 -7.91 -14.42
C LEU A 114 -4.72 -8.76 -14.90
N GLY A 115 -5.73 -8.95 -14.06
CA GLY A 115 -7.01 -9.56 -14.44
C GLY A 115 -8.04 -8.57 -15.00
N LEU A 116 -7.76 -7.26 -15.01
CA LEU A 116 -8.67 -6.26 -15.56
C LEU A 116 -8.64 -6.27 -17.10
N PRO A 117 -9.74 -5.86 -17.77
CA PRO A 117 -9.79 -5.78 -19.24
C PRO A 117 -8.68 -4.91 -19.84
N GLU A 118 -8.29 -3.83 -19.15
CA GLU A 118 -7.26 -2.89 -19.60
C GLU A 118 -5.83 -3.41 -19.41
N ALA A 119 -5.63 -4.52 -18.67
CA ALA A 119 -4.31 -5.00 -18.28
C ALA A 119 -3.35 -5.18 -19.46
N ALA A 120 -3.84 -5.76 -20.56
CA ALA A 120 -3.05 -6.04 -21.76
C ALA A 120 -2.53 -4.77 -22.45
N ASP A 121 -3.23 -3.64 -22.29
CA ASP A 121 -2.82 -2.36 -22.86
C ASP A 121 -1.67 -1.74 -22.06
N TYR A 122 -1.59 -1.98 -20.76
CA TYR A 122 -0.54 -1.44 -19.87
C TYR A 122 0.65 -2.40 -19.71
N PHE A 123 0.39 -3.70 -19.61
CA PHE A 123 1.37 -4.74 -19.32
C PHE A 123 1.32 -5.85 -20.38
N PRO A 124 1.59 -5.54 -21.66
CA PRO A 124 1.44 -6.49 -22.77
C PRO A 124 2.38 -7.71 -22.67
N ASN A 125 3.44 -7.60 -21.87
CA ASN A 125 4.41 -8.66 -21.64
C ASN A 125 4.19 -9.41 -20.32
N LEU A 126 3.11 -9.12 -19.59
CA LEU A 126 2.74 -9.84 -18.38
C LEU A 126 1.46 -10.63 -18.59
N THR A 127 1.36 -11.76 -17.92
CA THR A 127 0.15 -12.57 -17.86
C THR A 127 0.00 -13.20 -16.48
N LEU A 128 -1.20 -13.67 -16.18
CA LEU A 128 -1.45 -14.53 -15.03
C LEU A 128 -1.43 -16.00 -15.48
N SER A 129 -0.52 -16.79 -14.91
CA SER A 129 -0.45 -18.22 -15.15
C SER A 129 -0.38 -18.96 -13.82
N GLY A 130 -1.30 -19.90 -13.60
CA GLY A 130 -1.41 -20.61 -12.31
C GLY A 130 -1.67 -19.69 -11.11
N GLY A 131 -2.26 -18.50 -11.33
CA GLY A 131 -2.46 -17.48 -10.30
C GLY A 131 -1.24 -16.59 -10.02
N HIS A 132 -0.11 -16.82 -10.70
CA HIS A 132 1.13 -16.06 -10.51
C HIS A 132 1.37 -15.05 -11.63
N ILE A 133 2.09 -13.98 -11.31
CA ILE A 133 2.54 -12.98 -12.28
C ILE A 133 3.69 -13.57 -13.09
N CYS A 134 3.50 -13.74 -14.39
CA CYS A 134 4.51 -14.28 -15.29
C CYS A 134 4.89 -13.27 -16.37
N ASN A 135 6.18 -13.23 -16.69
CA ASN A 135 6.65 -12.60 -17.93
C ASN A 135 6.32 -13.53 -19.09
N ALA A 136 5.54 -13.03 -20.04
CA ALA A 136 5.17 -13.72 -21.27
C ALA A 136 5.93 -13.07 -22.43
N ASP A 137 7.13 -13.58 -22.72
CA ASP A 137 7.74 -13.35 -24.01
C ASP A 137 7.07 -14.29 -25.02
N SER A 138 6.69 -13.76 -26.18
CA SER A 138 5.98 -14.42 -27.28
C SER A 138 6.60 -15.73 -27.79
N ARG A 139 7.82 -16.07 -27.36
CA ARG A 139 8.62 -17.20 -27.86
C ARG A 139 8.94 -18.29 -26.83
N SER A 140 8.57 -18.11 -25.57
CA SER A 140 8.92 -19.04 -24.49
C SER A 140 7.75 -19.28 -23.54
N ALA A 141 7.85 -20.35 -22.75
CA ALA A 141 6.89 -20.59 -21.68
C ALA A 141 6.90 -19.41 -20.68
N PRO A 142 5.74 -18.98 -20.16
CA PRO A 142 5.68 -17.89 -19.19
C PRO A 142 6.59 -18.15 -17.99
N VAL A 143 7.38 -17.16 -17.61
CA VAL A 143 8.34 -17.26 -16.50
C VAL A 143 7.78 -16.53 -15.27
N PRO A 144 7.55 -17.21 -14.13
CA PRO A 144 7.09 -16.57 -12.92
C PRO A 144 8.06 -15.49 -12.42
N LEU A 145 7.48 -14.36 -12.01
CA LEU A 145 8.19 -13.24 -11.38
C LEU A 145 8.08 -13.27 -9.85
N GLU A 146 7.16 -14.06 -9.32
CA GLU A 146 6.94 -14.21 -7.89
C GLU A 146 6.38 -15.60 -7.58
N ASP A 147 6.59 -16.03 -6.34
CA ASP A 147 5.99 -17.21 -5.74
C ASP A 147 5.78 -16.97 -4.23
N LYS A 148 5.34 -18.02 -3.52
CA LYS A 148 5.05 -17.97 -2.09
C LYS A 148 6.28 -17.65 -1.21
N ASP A 149 7.49 -17.85 -1.71
CA ASP A 149 8.74 -17.71 -0.97
C ASP A 149 9.55 -16.47 -1.42
N SER A 150 9.33 -15.96 -2.63
CA SER A 150 10.11 -14.84 -3.18
C SER A 150 9.37 -13.96 -4.18
N THR A 151 9.68 -12.66 -4.14
CA THR A 151 9.28 -11.68 -5.17
C THR A 151 10.48 -11.02 -5.86
N ALA A 152 11.69 -11.58 -5.72
CA ALA A 152 12.92 -10.92 -6.17
C ALA A 152 12.91 -10.58 -7.68
N ARG A 153 12.34 -11.46 -8.52
CA ARG A 153 12.22 -11.22 -9.97
C ARG A 153 11.20 -10.12 -10.27
N LEU A 154 10.07 -10.09 -9.54
CA LEU A 154 9.08 -9.03 -9.63
C LEU A 154 9.67 -7.68 -9.22
N MET A 155 10.42 -7.63 -8.12
CA MET A 155 11.12 -6.42 -7.68
C MET A 155 12.05 -5.91 -8.78
N LYS A 156 12.87 -6.79 -9.39
CA LYS A 156 13.77 -6.42 -10.49
C LYS A 156 13.05 -6.04 -11.78
N TYR A 157 11.88 -6.63 -12.05
CA TYR A 157 11.03 -6.19 -13.16
C TYR A 157 10.55 -4.76 -12.94
N LEU A 158 10.10 -4.43 -11.72
CA LEU A 158 9.54 -3.13 -11.36
C LEU A 158 10.60 -2.05 -11.26
N ASN A 159 11.68 -2.33 -10.54
CA ASN A 159 12.82 -1.46 -10.30
C ASN A 159 14.13 -2.28 -10.43
N PRO A 160 14.87 -2.18 -11.55
CA PRO A 160 16.00 -3.06 -11.78
C PRO A 160 17.18 -2.87 -10.83
N ASP A 161 17.37 -1.67 -10.28
CA ASP A 161 18.51 -1.37 -9.42
C ASP A 161 18.26 -0.20 -8.47
N LEU A 162 19.05 -0.11 -7.40
CA LEU A 162 18.96 0.95 -6.39
C LEU A 162 20.12 1.95 -6.45
N SER A 163 21.06 1.83 -7.39
CA SER A 163 22.15 2.81 -7.54
C SER A 163 21.75 4.04 -8.35
N GLU A 164 20.70 3.95 -9.18
CA GLU A 164 20.21 5.04 -10.01
C GLU A 164 18.75 4.83 -10.42
N VAL A 165 18.08 5.92 -10.83
CA VAL A 165 16.73 5.83 -11.38
C VAL A 165 16.81 5.36 -12.83
N GLN A 166 16.23 4.20 -13.13
CA GLN A 166 16.28 3.60 -14.47
C GLN A 166 14.99 3.82 -15.26
N ASP A 167 15.08 3.75 -16.59
CA ASP A 167 13.92 3.96 -17.48
C ASP A 167 12.82 2.94 -17.22
N ALA A 168 13.18 1.67 -17.00
CA ALA A 168 12.21 0.63 -16.68
C ALA A 168 11.42 0.94 -15.40
N GLU A 169 12.09 1.46 -14.36
CA GLU A 169 11.45 1.90 -13.12
C GLU A 169 10.44 3.03 -13.38
N VAL A 170 10.84 4.05 -14.15
CA VAL A 170 9.97 5.18 -14.50
C VAL A 170 8.77 4.72 -15.33
N ILE A 171 8.96 3.81 -16.29
CA ILE A 171 7.87 3.26 -17.11
C ILE A 171 6.89 2.46 -16.26
N ASN A 172 7.36 1.56 -15.39
CA ASN A 172 6.49 0.76 -14.54
C ASN A 172 5.69 1.63 -13.57
N ALA A 173 6.34 2.64 -12.98
CA ALA A 173 5.68 3.67 -12.19
C ALA A 173 4.62 4.43 -13.00
N ALA A 174 4.95 4.88 -14.21
CA ALA A 174 4.03 5.60 -15.08
C ALA A 174 2.81 4.77 -15.47
N LYS A 175 2.99 3.47 -15.75
CA LYS A 175 1.91 2.53 -16.05
C LYS A 175 0.93 2.42 -14.88
N LEU A 176 1.43 2.17 -13.68
CA LEU A 176 0.59 2.04 -12.48
C LEU A 176 -0.12 3.36 -12.12
N ILE A 177 0.58 4.50 -12.20
CA ILE A 177 -0.01 5.82 -11.96
C ILE A 177 -1.12 6.09 -12.98
N HIS A 178 -0.85 5.89 -14.27
CA HIS A 178 -1.81 6.17 -15.33
C HIS A 178 -3.02 5.23 -15.25
N LEU A 179 -2.82 3.92 -15.07
CA LEU A 179 -3.90 2.96 -14.90
C LEU A 179 -4.78 3.34 -13.70
N THR A 180 -4.15 3.62 -12.56
CA THR A 180 -4.87 3.94 -11.31
C THR A 180 -5.61 5.28 -11.40
N SER A 181 -5.11 6.25 -12.17
CA SER A 181 -5.82 7.51 -12.45
C SER A 181 -7.06 7.27 -13.35
N LYS A 182 -6.94 6.43 -14.38
CA LYS A 182 -7.98 6.25 -15.41
C LYS A 182 -9.02 5.19 -15.09
N VAL A 183 -8.66 4.13 -14.36
CA VAL A 183 -9.52 2.96 -14.17
C VAL A 183 -10.00 2.89 -12.72
N PRO A 184 -11.29 3.19 -12.42
CA PRO A 184 -11.84 3.10 -11.08
C PRO A 184 -11.65 1.74 -10.42
N ALA A 185 -11.77 0.65 -11.19
CA ALA A 185 -11.58 -0.70 -10.69
C ALA A 185 -10.18 -0.96 -10.11
N ALA A 186 -9.15 -0.24 -10.57
CA ALA A 186 -7.81 -0.31 -9.97
C ALA A 186 -7.79 0.34 -8.58
N ARG A 187 -8.52 1.44 -8.36
CA ARG A 187 -8.68 2.05 -7.03
C ARG A 187 -9.51 1.17 -6.11
N ASP A 188 -10.63 0.64 -6.60
CA ASP A 188 -11.46 -0.31 -5.86
C ASP A 188 -10.66 -1.54 -5.42
N ALA A 189 -9.76 -2.03 -6.27
CA ALA A 189 -8.85 -3.13 -5.93
C ALA A 189 -7.91 -2.75 -4.78
N GLN A 190 -7.31 -1.56 -4.78
CA GLN A 190 -6.49 -1.12 -3.65
C GLN A 190 -7.31 -1.06 -2.35
N VAL A 191 -8.54 -0.53 -2.40
CA VAL A 191 -9.40 -0.42 -1.20
C VAL A 191 -9.77 -1.79 -0.67
N ARG A 192 -10.22 -2.70 -1.55
CA ARG A 192 -10.55 -4.08 -1.18
C ARG A 192 -9.39 -4.76 -0.47
N ILE A 193 -8.20 -4.73 -1.07
CA ILE A 193 -7.00 -5.39 -0.54
C ILE A 193 -6.64 -4.85 0.83
N MET A 194 -6.62 -3.52 0.99
CA MET A 194 -6.35 -2.90 2.29
C MET A 194 -7.39 -3.32 3.34
N THR A 195 -8.67 -3.36 2.98
CA THR A 195 -9.73 -3.77 3.92
C THR A 195 -9.66 -5.25 4.28
N ASP A 196 -9.30 -6.12 3.34
CA ASP A 196 -9.15 -7.55 3.56
C ASP A 196 -7.92 -7.85 4.43
N ALA A 197 -6.80 -7.17 4.19
CA ALA A 197 -5.62 -7.23 5.03
C ALA A 197 -5.95 -6.81 6.48
N TYR A 198 -6.73 -5.75 6.66
CA TYR A 198 -7.13 -5.28 7.99
C TYR A 198 -8.09 -6.22 8.71
N ARG A 199 -9.00 -6.89 7.97
CA ARG A 199 -9.83 -7.96 8.52
C ARG A 199 -8.96 -9.10 9.04
N GLU A 200 -7.97 -9.53 8.26
CA GLU A 200 -7.05 -10.59 8.66
C GLU A 200 -6.18 -10.16 9.85
N PHE A 201 -5.73 -8.91 9.89
CA PHE A 201 -5.01 -8.36 11.05
C PHE A 201 -5.85 -8.42 12.32
N MET A 202 -7.15 -8.14 12.24
CA MET A 202 -8.06 -8.26 13.39
C MET A 202 -8.27 -9.69 13.82
N ARG A 203 -8.49 -10.61 12.88
CA ARG A 203 -8.58 -12.04 13.19
C ARG A 203 -7.29 -12.57 13.85
N ARG A 204 -6.13 -12.22 13.30
CA ARG A 204 -4.81 -12.61 13.83
C ARG A 204 -4.55 -11.98 15.19
N GLY A 205 -4.86 -10.69 15.36
CA GLY A 205 -4.69 -9.98 16.62
C GLY A 205 -5.58 -10.57 17.72
N ASP A 206 -6.86 -10.82 17.42
CA ASP A 206 -7.80 -11.40 18.38
C ASP A 206 -7.37 -12.81 18.80
N ALA A 207 -6.93 -13.65 17.86
CA ALA A 207 -6.41 -14.97 18.16
C ALA A 207 -5.14 -14.95 19.04
N ARG A 208 -4.37 -13.85 19.02
CA ARG A 208 -3.09 -13.73 19.74
C ARG A 208 -3.22 -13.10 21.11
N VAL A 209 -4.03 -12.05 21.25
CA VAL A 209 -4.07 -11.21 22.47
C VAL A 209 -5.49 -10.96 22.99
N GLY A 210 -6.52 -11.50 22.35
CA GLY A 210 -7.91 -11.30 22.74
C GLY A 210 -8.37 -9.87 22.55
N LEU A 211 -8.91 -9.57 21.38
CA LEU A 211 -9.45 -8.25 21.03
C LEU A 211 -10.96 -8.16 21.23
N ASP A 212 -11.65 -9.26 21.57
CA ASP A 212 -13.10 -9.24 21.81
C ASP A 212 -13.51 -8.17 22.84
N GLY A 213 -14.49 -7.35 22.48
CA GLY A 213 -14.94 -6.22 23.28
C GLY A 213 -13.98 -5.02 23.33
N ARG A 214 -12.86 -5.02 22.59
CA ARG A 214 -11.99 -3.85 22.46
C ARG A 214 -12.56 -2.83 21.51
N THR A 215 -12.24 -1.56 21.75
CA THR A 215 -12.73 -0.44 20.94
C THR A 215 -12.12 -0.47 19.53
N ALA A 216 -12.85 0.03 18.53
CA ALA A 216 -12.28 0.23 17.21
C ALA A 216 -11.06 1.16 17.23
N ALA A 217 -10.98 2.12 18.17
CA ALA A 217 -9.78 2.93 18.39
C ALA A 217 -8.54 2.08 18.74
N GLU A 218 -8.64 1.21 19.74
CA GLU A 218 -7.55 0.30 20.15
C GLU A 218 -7.19 -0.68 19.04
N CYS A 219 -8.21 -1.30 18.43
CA CYS A 219 -8.05 -2.23 17.32
C CYS A 219 -7.37 -1.58 16.10
N CYS A 220 -7.69 -0.33 15.79
CA CYS A 220 -7.06 0.41 14.69
C CYS A 220 -5.55 0.58 14.93
N VAL A 221 -5.13 0.86 16.17
CA VAL A 221 -3.70 0.94 16.49
C VAL A 221 -3.03 -0.43 16.35
N VAL A 222 -3.68 -1.52 16.77
CA VAL A 222 -3.16 -2.88 16.56
C VAL A 222 -3.01 -3.19 15.07
N ALA A 223 -3.99 -2.84 14.24
CA ALA A 223 -3.91 -3.02 12.80
C ALA A 223 -2.78 -2.17 12.17
N ASP A 224 -2.61 -0.90 12.58
CA ASP A 224 -1.52 -0.03 12.13
C ASP A 224 -0.14 -0.59 12.48
N LEU A 225 0.02 -1.12 13.71
CA LEU A 225 1.26 -1.77 14.15
C LEU A 225 1.63 -2.97 13.26
N LEU A 226 0.62 -3.76 12.87
CA LEU A 226 0.80 -4.92 11.99
C LEU A 226 1.12 -4.49 10.55
N HIS A 227 0.42 -3.48 10.02
CA HIS A 227 0.64 -2.96 8.67
C HIS A 227 2.05 -2.39 8.50
N HIS A 228 2.56 -1.65 9.49
CA HIS A 228 3.91 -1.06 9.42
C HIS A 228 5.03 -1.92 9.99
N GLY A 229 4.71 -3.07 10.58
CA GLY A 229 5.68 -3.87 11.34
C GLY A 229 6.27 -3.11 12.54
N ARG A 230 5.58 -2.08 13.05
CA ARG A 230 6.03 -1.29 14.19
C ARG A 230 5.93 -2.14 15.47
N GLY A 231 7.05 -2.37 16.14
CA GLY A 231 7.16 -3.30 17.28
C GLY A 231 8.02 -4.54 16.98
N GLY A 232 8.26 -4.83 15.69
CA GLY A 232 9.17 -5.88 15.24
C GLY A 232 8.91 -7.23 15.93
N ARG A 233 9.98 -7.91 16.36
CA ARG A 233 9.88 -9.22 17.02
C ARG A 233 9.16 -9.18 18.38
N MET A 234 9.08 -8.02 19.01
CA MET A 234 8.44 -7.82 20.32
C MET A 234 6.98 -7.36 20.22
N LEU A 235 6.40 -7.33 19.01
CA LEU A 235 5.08 -6.78 18.77
C LEU A 235 4.01 -7.36 19.72
N TRP A 236 3.86 -8.68 19.77
CA TRP A 236 2.79 -9.31 20.55
C TRP A 236 2.93 -9.12 22.06
N PRO A 237 4.12 -9.33 22.69
CA PRO A 237 4.31 -9.00 24.09
C PRO A 237 3.99 -7.53 24.43
N LEU A 238 4.36 -6.59 23.56
CA LEU A 238 4.09 -5.16 23.76
C LEU A 238 2.60 -4.83 23.64
N VAL A 239 1.91 -5.40 22.65
CA VAL A 239 0.47 -5.22 22.47
C VAL A 239 -0.31 -5.81 23.65
N ASP A 240 0.03 -7.01 24.09
CA ASP A 240 -0.62 -7.64 25.25
C ASP A 240 -0.46 -6.81 26.53
N ALA A 241 0.76 -6.33 26.81
CA ALA A 241 1.04 -5.46 27.94
C ALA A 241 0.27 -4.12 27.85
N ALA A 242 0.21 -3.52 26.66
CA ALA A 242 -0.52 -2.29 26.44
C ALA A 242 -2.03 -2.47 26.66
N LEU A 243 -2.62 -3.56 26.14
CA LEU A 243 -4.05 -3.87 26.30
C LEU A 243 -4.49 -4.11 27.76
N LYS A 244 -3.55 -4.46 28.64
CA LYS A 244 -3.76 -4.66 30.08
C LYS A 244 -3.45 -3.42 30.92
N SER A 245 -2.95 -2.35 30.31
CA SER A 245 -2.58 -1.14 31.03
C SER A 245 -3.81 -0.33 31.45
N ARG A 246 -3.61 0.67 32.32
CA ARG A 246 -4.67 1.60 32.74
C ARG A 246 -5.16 2.49 31.60
N ASN A 247 -4.36 2.66 30.56
CA ASN A 247 -4.71 3.47 29.39
C ASN A 247 -4.26 2.74 28.12
N PRO A 248 -5.04 1.73 27.68
CA PRO A 248 -4.63 0.86 26.59
C PRO A 248 -4.35 1.59 25.28
N PHE A 249 -5.22 2.52 24.90
CA PHE A 249 -5.07 3.29 23.66
C PHE A 249 -3.74 4.05 23.61
N GLU A 250 -3.39 4.82 24.66
CA GLU A 250 -2.13 5.55 24.70
C GLU A 250 -0.93 4.61 24.75
N SER A 251 -1.03 3.51 25.50
CA SER A 251 0.03 2.50 25.59
C SER A 251 0.29 1.80 24.26
N LEU A 252 -0.76 1.52 23.49
CA LEU A 252 -0.67 0.94 22.15
C LEU A 252 -0.04 1.93 21.15
N ILE A 253 -0.45 3.19 21.19
CA ILE A 253 0.13 4.25 20.34
C ILE A 253 1.64 4.32 20.59
N ASP A 254 2.08 4.21 21.84
CA ASP A 254 3.48 4.38 22.20
C ASP A 254 4.42 3.25 21.75
N ILE A 255 3.89 2.09 21.35
CA ILE A 255 4.69 0.99 20.82
C ILE A 255 5.47 1.44 19.59
N GLY A 256 6.82 1.41 19.69
CA GLY A 256 7.74 1.74 18.61
C GLY A 256 8.83 2.73 19.02
N ALA A 257 9.94 2.75 18.28
CA ALA A 257 11.06 3.66 18.55
C ALA A 257 10.70 5.15 18.36
N PRO A 258 11.44 6.10 18.97
CA PRO A 258 11.20 7.54 18.85
C PRO A 258 11.10 8.08 17.42
N ARG A 259 11.75 7.42 16.44
CA ARG A 259 11.66 7.75 15.01
C ARG A 259 10.23 7.77 14.45
N TRP A 260 9.28 7.12 15.13
CA TRP A 260 7.88 7.05 14.72
C TRP A 260 7.01 8.20 15.26
N LYS A 261 7.58 9.21 15.94
CA LYS A 261 6.80 10.26 16.62
C LYS A 261 5.75 10.93 15.72
N SER A 262 6.14 11.37 14.52
CA SER A 262 5.22 12.04 13.57
C SER A 262 4.04 11.14 13.18
N ARG A 263 4.31 9.85 12.91
CA ARG A 263 3.29 8.85 12.65
C ARG A 263 2.36 8.66 13.84
N LYS A 264 2.90 8.48 15.05
CA LYS A 264 2.13 8.28 16.28
C LYS A 264 1.17 9.45 16.52
N ASP A 265 1.68 10.67 16.39
CA ASP A 265 0.88 11.90 16.56
C ASP A 265 -0.24 11.99 15.51
N LYS A 266 0.08 11.71 14.24
CA LYS A 266 -0.88 11.69 13.12
C LYS A 266 -1.97 10.65 13.32
N LEU A 267 -1.60 9.40 13.60
CA LEU A 267 -2.54 8.29 13.80
C LEU A 267 -3.50 8.59 14.96
N LYS A 268 -2.95 9.09 16.07
CA LYS A 268 -3.73 9.49 17.24
C LYS A 268 -4.73 10.60 16.92
N ALA A 269 -4.31 11.62 16.17
CA ALA A 269 -5.20 12.68 15.74
C ALA A 269 -6.32 12.18 14.81
N GLU A 270 -5.97 11.32 13.84
CA GLU A 270 -6.93 10.73 12.91
C GLU A 270 -7.95 9.84 13.62
N ILE A 271 -7.53 8.97 14.55
CA ILE A 271 -8.48 8.14 15.32
C ILE A 271 -9.40 9.00 16.17
N ARG A 272 -8.88 10.04 16.85
CA ARG A 272 -9.69 10.94 17.70
C ARG A 272 -10.70 11.76 16.92
N ALA A 273 -10.46 12.01 15.63
CA ALA A 273 -11.40 12.70 14.76
C ALA A 273 -12.61 11.83 14.36
N ARG A 274 -12.66 10.56 14.77
CA ARG A 274 -13.68 9.57 14.39
C ARG A 274 -14.43 9.06 15.63
N PRO A 275 -15.57 9.68 16.02
CA PRO A 275 -16.27 9.34 17.26
C PRO A 275 -16.78 7.90 17.33
N ASP A 276 -17.10 7.30 16.17
CA ASP A 276 -17.51 5.90 16.06
C ASP A 276 -16.41 4.93 16.52
N PHE A 277 -15.13 5.31 16.43
CA PHE A 277 -14.03 4.46 16.91
C PHE A 277 -14.03 4.27 18.43
N ALA A 278 -14.60 5.23 19.16
CA ALA A 278 -14.74 5.15 20.61
C ALA A 278 -15.92 4.29 21.07
N THR A 279 -16.90 4.04 20.19
CA THR A 279 -18.17 3.36 20.54
C THR A 279 -18.25 1.95 19.97
N LEU A 280 -17.80 1.74 18.74
CA LEU A 280 -17.77 0.42 18.12
C LEU A 280 -16.79 -0.52 18.84
N ARG A 281 -17.17 -1.79 18.90
CA ARG A 281 -16.40 -2.84 19.59
C ARG A 281 -16.15 -4.01 18.65
N TRP A 282 -14.94 -4.56 18.70
CA TRP A 282 -14.63 -5.80 18.00
C TRP A 282 -15.47 -6.94 18.58
N ASN A 283 -16.19 -7.65 17.72
CA ASN A 283 -16.97 -8.82 18.06
C ASN A 283 -16.33 -10.05 17.41
N ARG A 284 -15.75 -10.92 18.23
CA ARG A 284 -15.08 -12.14 17.78
C ARG A 284 -16.00 -13.05 16.98
N ALA A 285 -17.25 -13.23 17.46
CA ALA A 285 -18.19 -14.17 16.85
C ALA A 285 -18.59 -13.74 15.42
N GLY A 286 -18.78 -12.43 15.20
CA GLY A 286 -19.11 -11.85 13.90
C GLY A 286 -17.90 -11.49 13.04
N GLY A 287 -16.68 -11.53 13.58
CA GLY A 287 -15.47 -11.13 12.87
C GLY A 287 -15.53 -9.68 12.35
N SER A 288 -16.21 -8.80 13.08
CA SER A 288 -16.52 -7.42 12.64
C SER A 288 -16.73 -6.50 13.86
N PHE A 289 -16.92 -5.21 13.58
CA PHE A 289 -17.25 -4.21 14.60
C PHE A 289 -18.75 -4.01 14.74
N VAL A 290 -19.25 -3.96 15.98
CA VAL A 290 -20.66 -3.76 16.36
C VAL A 290 -20.83 -2.67 17.40
#